data_AF-A0A7S2DWN2-F1
#
_entry.id   AF-A0A7S2DWN2-F1
#
_cell.length_a   1.000
_cell.length_b   1.000
_cell.length_c   1.000
_cell.angle_alpha   90.00
_cell.angle_beta   90.00
_cell.angle_gamma   90.00
#
_symmetry.space_group_name_H-M   'P 1'
#
loop_
_entity.id
_entity.type
_entity.pdbx_description
1 polymer ?
#
loop_
_entity_poly.entity_id
_entity_poly.type
_entity_poly.pdbx_seq_one_letter_code
_entity_poly.pdbx_strand_id
1 'polypeptide(L)'
;TLQRPCALCKTAKVKCNYQFPCARCVRLGTECKLPPHVRRGRPPKTAESSSPPLSTHHDLANDKGGKWLAEDQQREAEASTKPPSSPQLSLPQPSPPQPYVKLEIQPPLPPL
;
A
#
# COMPACT_ATOMS: atom_id res chain seq x y z
N THR A 1 -12.81 9.56 -9.77
CA THR A 1 -12.04 8.39 -9.27
C THR A 1 -10.55 8.67 -9.38
N LEU A 2 -9.75 8.21 -8.42
CA LEU A 2 -8.30 8.36 -8.42
C LEU A 2 -7.64 7.23 -9.21
N GLN A 3 -6.61 7.54 -9.99
CA GLN A 3 -5.82 6.55 -10.73
C GLN A 3 -4.81 5.78 -9.84
N ARG A 4 -4.59 6.27 -8.61
CA ARG A 4 -3.62 5.73 -7.65
C ARG A 4 -4.18 5.81 -6.23
N PRO A 5 -3.67 5.00 -5.29
CA PRO A 5 -4.03 5.11 -3.87
C PRO A 5 -3.73 6.51 -3.33
N CYS A 6 -4.60 7.03 -2.46
CA CYS A 6 -4.33 8.29 -1.75
C CYS A 6 -3.01 8.19 -0.96
N ALA A 7 -2.39 9.32 -0.64
CA ALA A 7 -1.07 9.33 -0.01
C ALA A 7 -1.06 8.59 1.34
N LEU A 8 -2.12 8.74 2.16
CA LEU A 8 -2.25 8.06 3.45
C LEU A 8 -2.34 6.54 3.32
N CYS A 9 -3.18 6.04 2.41
CA CYS A 9 -3.27 4.58 2.18
C CYS A 9 -1.99 4.02 1.57
N LYS A 10 -1.31 4.78 0.70
CA LYS A 10 -0.01 4.39 0.14
C LYS A 10 1.05 4.25 1.25
N THR A 11 1.18 5.26 2.12
CA THR A 11 2.15 5.24 3.23
C THR A 11 1.85 4.14 4.24
N ALA A 12 0.57 3.95 4.56
CA ALA A 12 0.14 2.88 5.48
C ALA A 12 0.15 1.48 4.85
N LYS A 13 0.47 1.35 3.56
CA LYS A 13 0.49 0.09 2.80
C LYS A 13 -0.83 -0.71 2.92
N VAL A 14 -1.97 -0.02 2.85
CA VAL A 14 -3.30 -0.67 2.85
C VAL A 14 -4.05 -0.45 1.54
N LYS A 15 -5.06 -1.28 1.29
CA LYS A 15 -5.96 -1.13 0.13
C LYS A 15 -6.74 0.20 0.21
N CYS A 16 -6.68 0.99 -0.87
CA CYS A 16 -7.47 2.21 -1.06
C CYS A 16 -8.70 1.91 -1.91
N ASN A 17 -9.81 2.61 -1.68
CA ASN A 17 -11.02 2.51 -2.52
C ASN A 17 -11.03 3.49 -3.71
N TYR A 18 -9.94 4.23 -3.93
CA TYR A 18 -9.74 5.13 -5.09
C TYR A 18 -10.83 6.21 -5.27
N GLN A 19 -11.62 6.50 -4.24
CA GLN A 19 -12.50 7.68 -4.15
C GLN A 19 -11.78 8.81 -3.40
N PHE A 20 -12.19 10.06 -3.64
CA PHE A 20 -11.65 11.22 -2.94
C PHE A 20 -12.79 12.05 -2.34
N PRO A 21 -12.87 12.18 -1.00
CA PRO A 21 -12.05 11.51 0.01
C PRO A 21 -12.28 9.98 0.05
N CYS A 22 -11.26 9.22 0.47
CA CYS A 22 -11.34 7.76 0.49
C CYS A 22 -12.06 7.26 1.76
N ALA A 23 -12.74 6.11 1.70
CA ALA A 23 -13.60 5.62 2.78
C ALA A 23 -12.83 5.38 4.09
N ARG A 24 -11.57 4.96 4.01
CA ARG A 24 -10.70 4.80 5.17
C ARG A 24 -10.37 6.14 5.82
N CYS A 25 -10.02 7.15 5.02
CA CYS A 25 -9.70 8.48 5.54
C CYS A 25 -10.91 9.11 6.23
N VAL A 26 -12.11 8.95 5.65
CA VAL A 26 -13.37 9.40 6.27
C VAL A 26 -13.60 8.69 7.61
N ARG A 27 -13.48 7.36 7.65
CA ARG A 27 -13.67 6.57 8.88
C ARG A 27 -12.65 6.90 9.99
N LEU A 28 -11.43 7.27 9.62
CA LEU A 28 -10.39 7.65 10.58
C LEU A 28 -10.45 9.14 10.97
N GLY A 29 -11.30 9.94 10.32
CA GLY A 29 -11.34 11.39 10.54
C GLY A 29 -10.07 12.12 10.10
N THR A 30 -9.29 11.54 9.19
CA THR A 30 -8.02 12.12 8.71
C THR A 30 -8.19 12.79 7.35
N GLU A 31 -7.46 13.87 7.11
CA GLU A 31 -7.45 14.57 5.82
C GLU A 31 -6.94 13.66 4.68
N CYS A 32 -7.80 13.36 3.71
CA CYS A 32 -7.42 12.55 2.56
C CYS A 32 -6.53 13.36 1.61
N LYS A 33 -5.29 12.91 1.37
CA LYS A 33 -4.34 13.59 0.47
C LYS A 33 -4.24 12.91 -0.89
N LEU A 34 -4.19 13.71 -1.95
CA LEU A 34 -4.04 13.23 -3.33
C LEU A 34 -2.75 12.41 -3.50
N PRO A 35 -2.71 11.43 -4.41
CA PRO A 35 -1.52 10.63 -4.67
C PRO A 35 -0.36 11.52 -5.17
N PRO A 36 0.88 11.32 -4.70
CA PRO A 36 2.01 12.11 -5.19
C PRO A 36 2.26 11.83 -6.68
N HIS A 37 2.58 12.90 -7.43
CA HIS A 37 3.00 12.77 -8.81
C HIS A 37 4.41 12.15 -8.86
N VAL A 38 4.48 10.86 -9.18
CA VAL A 38 5.75 10.18 -9.44
C VAL A 38 6.10 10.26 -10.92
N ARG A 39 7.27 10.82 -11.24
CA ARG A 39 7.90 10.68 -12.56
C ARG A 39 8.26 9.21 -12.72
N ARG A 40 7.63 8.53 -13.67
CA ARG A 40 8.04 7.17 -14.06
C ARG A 40 9.09 7.31 -15.15
N GLY A 41 10.17 6.54 -15.05
CA GLY A 41 11.23 6.52 -16.06
C GLY A 41 12.62 6.66 -15.47
N ARG A 42 13.62 6.52 -16.35
CA ARG A 42 15.03 6.75 -16.03
C ARG A 42 15.21 8.22 -15.61
N PRO A 43 15.98 8.52 -14.55
CA PRO A 43 16.39 9.88 -14.25
C PRO A 43 16.97 10.56 -15.50
N PRO A 44 16.74 11.87 -15.71
CA PRO A 44 17.36 12.57 -16.82
C PRO A 44 18.88 12.42 -16.70
N LYS A 45 19.55 12.08 -17.81
CA LYS A 45 21.01 12.14 -17.90
C LYS A 45 21.37 13.62 -17.81
N THR A 46 21.72 14.10 -16.62
CA THR A 46 22.30 15.44 -16.47
C THR A 46 23.65 15.42 -17.19
N ALA A 47 23.69 16.01 -18.38
CA ALA A 47 24.92 16.31 -19.09
C ALA A 47 25.58 17.53 -18.44
N GLU A 48 26.16 17.38 -17.25
CA GLU A 48 27.22 18.28 -16.78
C GLU A 48 27.87 17.71 -15.49
N SER A 49 28.92 16.92 -15.67
CA SER A 49 30.13 17.04 -14.85
C SER A 49 31.28 16.66 -15.76
N SER A 50 31.76 17.67 -16.47
CA SER A 50 33.09 17.74 -17.04
C SER A 50 34.12 17.54 -15.92
N SER A 51 34.37 16.30 -15.57
CA SER A 51 35.62 15.87 -14.94
C SER A 51 36.27 14.92 -15.92
N PRO A 52 37.47 15.22 -16.45
CA PRO A 52 38.17 14.26 -17.30
C PRO A 52 38.40 12.98 -16.49
N PRO A 53 38.23 11.78 -17.08
CA PRO A 53 38.62 10.55 -16.41
C PRO A 53 40.14 10.56 -16.28
N LEU A 54 40.64 11.00 -15.13
CA LEU A 54 42.03 10.79 -14.77
C LEU A 54 42.18 9.30 -14.45
N SER A 55 42.65 8.58 -15.45
CA SER A 55 43.43 7.33 -15.38
C SER A 55 42.95 6.28 -14.38
N THR A 56 42.24 5.29 -14.89
CA THR A 56 42.35 3.92 -14.37
C THR A 56 42.56 3.01 -15.56
N HIS A 57 43.84 2.75 -15.88
CA HIS A 57 44.24 1.62 -16.70
C HIS A 57 43.75 0.35 -16.00
N HIS A 58 42.74 -0.31 -16.55
CA HIS A 58 42.56 -1.74 -16.39
C HIS A 58 42.25 -2.33 -17.76
N ASP A 59 43.33 -2.55 -18.50
CA ASP A 59 43.41 -3.68 -19.42
C ASP A 59 43.29 -4.94 -18.56
N LEU A 60 42.33 -5.81 -18.89
CA LEU A 60 42.44 -7.27 -18.80
C LEU A 60 41.07 -7.85 -19.20
N ALA A 61 41.06 -8.42 -20.40
CA ALA A 61 40.07 -9.37 -20.84
C ALA A 61 39.82 -10.44 -19.76
N ASN A 62 38.56 -10.68 -19.42
CA ASN A 62 38.13 -12.05 -19.13
C ASN A 62 36.63 -12.22 -19.39
N ASP A 63 36.35 -12.83 -20.53
CA ASP A 63 35.12 -13.53 -20.84
C ASP A 63 34.94 -14.67 -19.81
N LYS A 64 34.07 -14.46 -18.82
CA LYS A 64 33.42 -15.55 -18.10
C LYS A 64 31.96 -15.20 -17.89
N GLY A 65 31.14 -15.70 -18.82
CA GLY A 65 29.69 -15.71 -18.72
C GLY A 65 29.21 -16.21 -17.36
N GLY A 66 28.57 -15.29 -16.63
CA GLY A 66 27.85 -15.59 -15.40
C GLY A 66 26.63 -16.45 -15.70
N LYS A 67 26.85 -17.75 -15.53
CA LYS A 67 25.92 -18.88 -15.52
C LYS A 67 24.68 -18.60 -14.63
N TRP A 68 23.61 -18.04 -15.19
CA TRP A 68 22.28 -18.05 -14.58
C TRP A 68 21.59 -19.37 -14.93
N LEU A 69 22.02 -20.46 -14.29
CA LEU A 69 21.29 -21.72 -14.42
C LEU A 69 21.39 -22.54 -13.12
N ALA A 70 20.20 -22.82 -12.59
CA ALA A 70 19.84 -23.90 -11.68
C ALA A 70 20.28 -23.77 -10.21
N GLU A 71 19.43 -23.14 -9.40
CA GLU A 71 19.32 -23.47 -7.97
C GLU A 71 17.84 -23.45 -7.55
N ASP A 72 17.02 -24.11 -8.36
CA ASP A 72 15.58 -24.33 -8.19
C ASP A 72 15.32 -25.84 -8.24
N GLN A 73 15.64 -26.60 -7.17
CA GLN A 73 15.16 -27.99 -7.07
C GLN A 73 15.20 -28.64 -5.68
N GLN A 74 15.83 -28.10 -4.64
CA GLN A 74 16.06 -28.86 -3.39
C GLN A 74 15.38 -28.28 -2.14
N ARG A 75 14.14 -27.80 -2.25
CA ARG A 75 13.37 -27.38 -1.06
C ARG A 75 11.87 -27.67 -1.15
N GLU A 76 11.51 -28.74 -1.85
CA GLU A 76 10.12 -29.21 -2.00
C GLU A 76 9.83 -30.58 -1.34
N ALA A 77 10.69 -31.08 -0.44
CA ALA A 77 10.54 -32.44 0.11
C ALA A 77 10.27 -32.59 1.63
N GLU A 78 10.27 -31.51 2.44
CA GLU A 78 10.05 -31.65 3.90
C GLU A 78 9.07 -30.61 4.48
N ALA A 79 7.90 -30.44 3.85
CA ALA A 79 6.74 -29.83 4.49
C ALA A 79 5.52 -30.75 4.39
N SER A 80 5.76 -32.04 4.60
CA SER A 80 4.73 -33.03 4.86
C SER A 80 4.27 -32.90 6.32
N THR A 81 2.95 -32.92 6.53
CA THR A 81 2.25 -33.04 7.82
C THR A 81 2.18 -31.83 8.76
N LYS A 82 1.31 -30.87 8.42
CA LYS A 82 0.19 -30.48 9.31
C LYS A 82 -0.77 -29.54 8.58
N PRO A 83 -2.07 -29.85 8.47
CA PRO A 83 -3.05 -28.85 8.07
C PRO A 83 -3.07 -27.74 9.12
N PRO A 84 -2.94 -26.45 8.76
CA PRO A 84 -3.21 -25.37 9.69
C PRO A 84 -4.70 -25.44 10.03
N SER A 85 -5.01 -25.84 11.25
CA SER A 85 -6.33 -25.73 11.85
C SER A 85 -6.80 -24.28 11.62
N SER A 86 -7.82 -24.11 10.78
CA SER A 86 -8.37 -22.81 10.48
C SER A 86 -8.76 -22.11 11.79
N PRO A 87 -8.25 -20.90 12.08
CA PRO A 87 -8.82 -20.11 13.15
C PRO A 87 -10.27 -19.81 12.74
N GLN A 88 -11.22 -20.42 13.45
CA GLN A 88 -12.63 -20.05 13.42
C GLN A 88 -12.72 -18.56 13.73
N LEU A 89 -12.80 -17.73 12.70
CA LEU A 89 -13.17 -16.33 12.81
C LEU A 89 -14.63 -16.31 13.25
N SER A 90 -14.84 -16.21 14.56
CA SER A 90 -16.14 -15.88 15.12
C SER A 90 -16.57 -14.53 14.56
N LEU A 91 -17.47 -14.55 13.59
CA LEU A 91 -18.13 -13.36 13.09
C LEU A 91 -18.82 -12.67 14.29
N PRO A 92 -18.59 -11.37 14.52
CA PRO A 92 -19.33 -10.64 15.55
C PRO A 92 -20.82 -10.72 15.22
N GLN A 93 -21.60 -11.29 16.14
CA GLN A 93 -23.04 -11.33 16.00
C GLN A 93 -23.57 -9.89 15.91
N PRO A 94 -24.52 -9.61 15.01
CA PRO A 94 -25.16 -8.30 14.97
C PRO A 94 -25.85 -8.05 16.30
N SER A 95 -25.50 -6.94 16.95
CA SER A 95 -26.18 -6.47 18.15
C SER A 95 -27.69 -6.36 17.87
N PRO A 96 -28.55 -6.81 18.81
CA PRO A 96 -30.00 -6.69 18.65
C PRO A 96 -30.39 -5.23 18.40
N PRO A 97 -31.45 -4.97 17.61
CA PRO A 97 -31.93 -3.62 17.37
C PRO A 97 -32.25 -2.96 18.70
N GLN A 98 -31.56 -1.85 18.98
CA GLN A 98 -31.85 -1.03 20.15
C GLN A 98 -33.29 -0.54 20.05
N PRO A 99 -34.05 -0.52 21.17
CA PRO A 99 -35.39 0.04 21.18
C PRO A 99 -35.31 1.51 20.73
N TYR A 100 -36.09 1.83 19.72
CA TYR A 100 -36.16 3.18 19.15
C TYR A 100 -36.62 4.16 20.22
N VAL A 101 -35.69 4.95 20.75
CA VAL A 101 -36.03 6.08 21.62
C VAL A 101 -36.71 7.12 20.75
N LYS A 102 -38.03 7.24 20.90
CA LYS A 102 -38.83 8.28 20.28
C LYS A 102 -38.37 9.62 20.87
N LEU A 103 -37.53 10.35 20.14
CA LEU A 103 -37.17 11.71 20.50
C LEU A 103 -38.45 12.56 20.40
N GLU A 104 -39.00 12.90 21.55
CA GLU A 104 -40.10 13.83 21.68
C GLU A 104 -39.55 15.24 21.44
N ILE A 105 -39.76 15.74 20.23
CA ILE A 105 -39.33 17.09 19.84
C ILE A 105 -40.23 18.07 20.58
N GLN A 106 -39.64 18.79 21.54
CA GLN A 106 -40.31 19.84 22.29
C GLN A 106 -40.61 21.01 21.34
N PRO A 107 -41.85 21.51 21.26
CA PRO A 107 -42.19 22.61 20.37
C PRO A 107 -41.49 23.90 20.81
N PRO A 108 -41.16 24.80 19.86
CA PRO A 108 -40.53 26.07 20.17
C PRO A 108 -41.48 26.95 21.02
N LEU A 109 -40.90 27.63 22.01
CA LEU A 109 -41.61 28.60 22.83
C LEU A 109 -42.08 29.80 22.00
N PRO A 110 -43.26 30.38 22.29
CA PRO A 110 -43.74 31.58 21.62
C PRO A 110 -42.86 32.80 21.97
N PRO A 111 -42.74 33.79 21.05
CA PRO A 111 -42.07 35.05 21.33
C PRO A 111 -42.84 35.90 22.35
N LEU A 112 -42.09 36.67 23.15
CA LEU A 112 -42.59 37.61 24.18
C LEU A 112 -43.24 38.86 23.58
#